data_AF-A0A255YXN6-F1
#
_entry.id   AF-A0A255YXN6-F1
#
_cell.length_a   1.000
_cell.length_b   1.000
_cell.length_c   1.000
_cell.angle_alpha   90.00
_cell.angle_beta   90.00
_cell.angle_gamma   90.00
#
_symmetry.space_group_name_H-M   'P 1'
#
loop_
_entity.id
_entity.type
_entity.pdbx_description
1 polymer ?
#
loop_
_entity_poly.entity_id
_entity_poly.type
_entity_poly.pdbx_seq_one_letter_code
_entity_poly.pdbx_strand_id
1 'polypeptide(L)'
;MSIQSQAILPGHLSPHDLLAAVQQVSDQTVMLRPTHKPTYWLLEMHGPDGVEAAHVFLESSVAEDYVDVTVDPSTFLTIACSPVGSEVLRTLAHGLGGHFRRTEHDPWSKADQASMPAR
;
A
#
# COMPACT_ATOMS: atom_id res chain seq x y z
N MET A 1 -3.05 -19.05 -9.08
CA MET A 1 -3.47 -17.69 -8.68
C MET A 1 -2.29 -17.04 -7.98
N SER A 2 -1.97 -15.78 -8.29
CA SER A 2 -0.88 -15.06 -7.63
C SER A 2 -1.41 -14.47 -6.34
N ILE A 3 -0.86 -14.85 -5.20
CA ILE A 3 -1.29 -14.32 -3.90
C ILE A 3 -0.75 -12.90 -3.77
N GLN A 4 -1.63 -11.93 -3.51
CA GLN A 4 -1.26 -10.52 -3.34
C GLN A 4 -1.54 -10.03 -1.92
N SER A 5 -0.58 -9.29 -1.35
CA SER A 5 -0.81 -8.45 -0.18
C SER A 5 -1.39 -7.12 -0.60
N GLN A 6 -2.24 -6.54 0.25
CA GLN A 6 -3.01 -5.36 -0.11
C GLN A 6 -3.16 -4.38 1.05
N ALA A 7 -3.20 -3.09 0.72
CA ALA A 7 -3.46 -2.02 1.66
C ALA A 7 -4.45 -0.99 1.10
N ILE A 8 -5.33 -0.48 1.96
CA ILE A 8 -6.20 0.66 1.70
C ILE A 8 -5.77 1.77 2.65
N LEU A 9 -5.27 2.87 2.11
CA LEU A 9 -4.85 4.04 2.88
C LEU A 9 -6.01 5.05 2.93
N PRO A 10 -6.18 5.77 4.06
CA PRO A 10 -7.29 6.72 4.18
C PRO A 10 -7.05 7.94 3.30
N GLY A 11 -8.11 8.36 2.60
CA GLY A 11 -8.05 9.49 1.69
C GLY A 11 -7.26 9.23 0.40
N HIS A 12 -7.38 10.17 -0.52
CA HIS A 12 -6.56 10.21 -1.72
C HIS A 12 -5.17 10.75 -1.37
N LEU A 13 -4.12 9.99 -1.66
CA LEU A 13 -2.74 10.48 -1.60
C LEU A 13 -2.30 10.97 -2.97
N SER A 14 -1.53 12.05 -3.00
CA SER A 14 -0.80 12.40 -4.22
C SER A 14 0.34 11.40 -4.46
N PRO A 15 0.84 11.26 -5.70
CA PRO A 15 2.02 10.45 -6.00
C PRO A 15 3.22 10.81 -5.11
N HIS A 16 3.39 12.09 -4.81
CA HIS A 16 4.49 12.59 -3.98
C HIS A 16 4.34 12.19 -2.51
N ASP A 17 3.13 12.33 -1.95
CA ASP A 17 2.86 11.97 -0.55
C ASP A 17 3.02 10.46 -0.33
N LEU A 18 2.57 9.66 -1.29
CA LEU A 18 2.76 8.21 -1.24
C LEU A 18 4.24 7.85 -1.28
N LEU A 19 5.01 8.43 -2.20
CA LEU A 19 6.44 8.15 -2.31
C LEU A 19 7.16 8.51 -1.00
N ALA A 20 6.86 9.68 -0.43
CA ALA A 20 7.43 10.12 0.84
C ALA A 20 7.06 9.16 2.00
N ALA A 21 5.81 8.71 2.08
CA ALA A 21 5.37 7.76 3.10
C ALA A 21 6.10 6.41 2.99
N VAL A 22 6.29 5.89 1.78
CA VAL A 22 7.02 4.64 1.55
C VAL A 22 8.49 4.78 1.94
N GLN A 23 9.12 5.91 1.60
CA GLN A 23 10.51 6.20 1.97
C GLN A 23 10.74 6.29 3.49
N GLN A 24 9.71 6.61 4.28
CA GLN A 24 9.81 6.67 5.74
C GLN A 24 9.77 5.28 6.40
N VAL A 25 9.24 4.27 5.72
CA VAL A 25 9.00 2.94 6.30
C VAL A 25 9.81 1.83 5.62
N SER A 26 10.58 2.18 4.60
CA SER A 26 11.39 1.25 3.82
C SER A 26 12.81 1.79 3.68
N ASP A 27 13.80 0.94 3.95
CA ASP A 27 15.22 1.24 3.70
C ASP A 27 15.59 1.02 2.21
N GLN A 28 14.62 0.64 1.36
CA GLN A 28 14.85 0.38 -0.05
C GLN A 28 14.83 1.65 -0.88
N THR A 29 15.51 1.60 -2.04
CA THR A 29 15.34 2.66 -3.03
C THR A 29 13.96 2.52 -3.66
N VAL A 30 13.11 3.51 -3.48
CA VAL A 30 11.73 3.47 -4.00
C VAL A 30 11.50 4.50 -5.09
N MET A 31 10.77 4.08 -6.12
CA MET A 31 10.44 4.89 -7.29
C MET A 31 8.96 4.73 -7.61
N LEU A 32 8.31 5.82 -7.99
CA LEU A 32 6.92 5.79 -8.44
C LEU A 32 6.85 6.15 -9.93
N ARG A 33 6.35 5.24 -10.75
CA ARG A 33 6.26 5.40 -12.21
C ARG A 33 4.79 5.55 -12.64
N PRO A 34 4.45 6.59 -13.42
CA PRO A 34 3.10 6.71 -13.97
C PRO A 34 2.86 5.60 -14.98
N THR A 35 1.61 5.14 -15.05
CA THR A 35 1.15 4.29 -16.15
C THR A 35 0.41 5.13 -17.19
N HIS A 36 -0.26 4.46 -18.13
CA HIS A 36 -1.11 5.12 -19.12
C HIS A 36 -2.39 5.74 -18.52
N LYS A 37 -2.76 5.39 -17.28
CA LYS A 37 -3.91 5.97 -16.56
C LYS A 37 -3.42 6.90 -15.43
N PRO A 38 -3.95 8.13 -15.30
CA PRO A 38 -3.51 9.08 -14.27
C PRO A 38 -3.66 8.58 -12.84
N THR A 39 -4.66 7.74 -12.58
CA THR A 39 -4.95 7.18 -11.25
C THR A 39 -4.18 5.91 -10.93
N TYR A 40 -3.44 5.35 -11.90
CA TYR A 40 -2.74 4.08 -11.76
C TYR A 40 -1.22 4.27 -11.92
N TRP A 41 -0.48 3.84 -10.90
CA TRP A 41 0.96 3.97 -10.79
C TRP A 41 1.60 2.63 -10.43
N LEU A 42 2.89 2.51 -10.71
CA LEU A 42 3.73 1.42 -10.25
C LEU A 42 4.72 1.96 -9.23
N LEU A 43 4.66 1.45 -8.01
CA LEU A 43 5.65 1.69 -6.98
C LEU A 43 6.67 0.57 -7.04
N GLU A 44 7.89 0.89 -7.44
CA GLU A 44 9.02 -0.05 -7.47
C GLU A 44 9.87 0.14 -6.23
N MET A 45 10.21 -0.97 -5.58
CA MET A 45 11.08 -1.02 -4.43
C MET A 45 12.29 -1.88 -4.78
N HIS A 46 13.46 -1.26 -4.80
CA HIS A 46 14.72 -1.85 -5.21
C HIS A 46 15.51 -2.21 -3.95
N GLY A 47 15.57 -3.51 -3.68
CA GLY A 47 16.28 -4.09 -2.55
C GLY A 47 17.45 -4.98 -2.98
N PRO A 48 18.22 -5.53 -2.02
CA PRO A 48 19.33 -6.44 -2.31
C PRO A 48 18.88 -7.72 -3.01
N ASP A 49 17.62 -8.14 -2.80
CA ASP A 49 17.05 -9.36 -3.37
C ASP A 49 16.37 -9.15 -4.74
N GLY A 50 16.38 -7.92 -5.26
CA GLY A 50 15.80 -7.56 -6.56
C GLY A 50 14.77 -6.43 -6.46
N VAL A 51 13.89 -6.38 -7.48
CA VAL A 51 12.87 -5.34 -7.59
C VAL A 51 11.50 -5.94 -7.29
N GLU A 52 10.82 -5.36 -6.31
CA GLU A 52 9.41 -5.62 -6.04
C GLU A 52 8.57 -4.46 -6.58
N ALA A 53 7.40 -4.77 -7.13
CA ALA A 53 6.51 -3.75 -7.70
C ALA A 53 5.11 -3.87 -7.08
N ALA A 54 4.63 -2.76 -6.54
CA ALA A 54 3.25 -2.61 -6.11
C ALA A 54 2.43 -1.81 -7.14
N HIS A 55 1.24 -2.31 -7.44
CA HIS A 55 0.22 -1.56 -8.17
C HIS A 55 -0.41 -0.55 -7.22
N VAL A 56 -0.51 0.70 -7.65
CA VAL A 56 -1.04 1.81 -6.86
C VAL A 56 -2.21 2.44 -7.59
N PHE A 57 -3.36 2.49 -6.93
CA PHE A 57 -4.57 3.16 -7.41
C PHE A 57 -4.90 4.32 -6.47
N LEU A 58 -4.60 5.55 -6.89
CA LEU A 58 -4.67 6.72 -6.00
C LEU A 58 -6.11 7.15 -5.70
N GLU A 59 -7.04 6.90 -6.61
CA GLU A 59 -8.46 7.27 -6.47
C GLU A 59 -9.32 6.01 -6.58
N SER A 60 -9.30 5.21 -5.52
CA SER A 60 -9.95 3.89 -5.48
C SER A 60 -11.44 3.92 -5.11
N SER A 61 -12.12 5.07 -5.23
CA SER A 61 -13.60 5.12 -5.14
C SER A 61 -14.29 4.20 -6.17
N VAL A 62 -13.53 3.68 -7.13
CA VAL A 62 -13.96 2.86 -8.27
C VAL A 62 -13.92 1.34 -8.01
N ALA A 63 -13.26 0.89 -6.94
CA ALA A 63 -13.28 -0.54 -6.61
C ALA A 63 -14.51 -0.82 -5.74
N GLU A 64 -15.64 -1.13 -6.39
CA GLU A 64 -16.88 -1.60 -5.76
C GLU A 64 -16.62 -2.72 -4.71
N ASP A 65 -15.52 -3.45 -4.90
CA ASP A 65 -15.04 -4.55 -4.05
C ASP A 65 -14.62 -4.14 -2.62
N TYR A 66 -14.49 -2.85 -2.28
CA TYR A 66 -13.97 -2.40 -0.97
C TYR A 66 -14.81 -1.33 -0.27
N VAL A 67 -16.07 -1.14 -0.69
CA VAL A 67 -17.00 -0.16 -0.09
C VAL A 67 -17.34 -0.46 1.38
N ASP A 68 -17.15 -1.71 1.80
CA ASP A 68 -17.29 -2.17 3.18
C ASP A 68 -16.17 -1.66 4.10
N VAL A 69 -15.05 -1.19 3.52
CA VAL A 69 -13.86 -0.73 4.26
C VAL A 69 -13.68 0.80 4.19
N THR A 70 -14.09 1.44 3.09
CA THR A 70 -13.98 2.89 2.90
C THR A 70 -15.10 3.46 2.05
N VAL A 71 -15.65 4.61 2.46
CA VAL A 71 -16.73 5.32 1.74
C VAL A 71 -16.17 6.47 0.88
N ASP A 72 -15.03 7.03 1.29
CA ASP A 72 -14.38 8.15 0.62
C ASP A 72 -13.30 7.66 -0.36
N PRO A 73 -12.90 8.48 -1.36
CA PRO A 73 -11.76 8.19 -2.23
C PRO A 73 -10.52 7.83 -1.41
N SER A 74 -9.93 6.67 -1.72
CA SER A 74 -8.81 6.08 -0.98
C SER A 74 -7.67 5.70 -1.92
N THR A 75 -6.48 5.52 -1.37
CA THR A 75 -5.36 4.95 -2.11
C THR A 75 -5.26 3.46 -1.86
N PHE A 76 -5.37 2.65 -2.91
CA PHE A 76 -5.28 1.19 -2.84
C PHE A 76 -3.94 0.70 -3.41
N LEU A 77 -3.29 -0.20 -2.69
CA LEU A 77 -2.02 -0.81 -3.08
C LEU A 77 -2.14 -2.32 -3.12
N THR A 78 -1.57 -2.94 -4.16
CA THR A 78 -1.39 -4.40 -4.22
C THR A 78 0.02 -4.76 -4.62
N ILE A 79 0.57 -5.81 -4.01
CA ILE A 79 1.91 -6.33 -4.30
C ILE A 79 1.89 -7.84 -4.21
N ALA A 80 2.81 -8.52 -4.91
CA ALA A 80 3.04 -9.95 -4.69
C ALA A 80 3.28 -10.22 -3.19
N CYS A 81 2.72 -11.31 -2.66
CA CYS A 81 2.89 -11.66 -1.26
C CYS A 81 4.33 -12.10 -0.96
N SER A 82 5.19 -11.12 -0.66
CA SER A 82 6.57 -11.27 -0.22
C SER A 82 6.70 -10.78 1.23
N PRO A 83 7.65 -11.30 2.02
CA PRO A 83 7.87 -10.80 3.39
C PRO A 83 8.10 -9.28 3.44
N VAL A 84 8.87 -8.75 2.49
CA VAL A 84 9.23 -7.33 2.41
C VAL A 84 8.03 -6.48 1.99
N GLY A 85 7.42 -6.80 0.84
CA GLY A 85 6.28 -6.05 0.31
C GLY A 85 5.08 -6.07 1.26
N SER A 86 4.78 -7.21 1.87
CA SER A 86 3.74 -7.30 2.91
C SER A 86 4.05 -6.40 4.11
N GLU A 87 5.29 -6.36 4.57
CA GLU A 87 5.69 -5.57 5.73
C GLU A 87 5.64 -4.06 5.44
N VAL A 88 6.06 -3.64 4.25
CA VAL A 88 5.93 -2.24 3.80
C VAL A 88 4.46 -1.83 3.75
N LEU A 89 3.59 -2.62 3.10
CA LEU A 89 2.16 -2.30 3.03
C LEU A 89 1.50 -2.26 4.41
N ARG A 90 1.84 -3.21 5.29
CA ARG A 90 1.34 -3.25 6.67
C ARG A 90 1.77 -2.02 7.45
N THR A 91 3.03 -1.61 7.32
CA THR A 91 3.59 -0.45 8.04
C THR A 91 3.02 0.87 7.51
N LEU A 92 2.81 0.98 6.20
CA LEU A 92 2.12 2.11 5.58
C LEU A 92 0.68 2.24 6.07
N ALA A 93 -0.08 1.14 6.00
CA ALA A 93 -1.45 1.12 6.50
C ALA A 93 -1.49 1.50 7.98
N HIS A 94 -0.55 1.01 8.79
CA HIS A 94 -0.44 1.36 10.20
C HIS A 94 -0.16 2.85 10.44
N GLY A 95 0.90 3.38 9.81
CA GLY A 95 1.33 4.75 10.01
C GLY A 95 0.30 5.78 9.54
N LEU A 96 -0.51 5.43 8.54
CA LEU A 96 -1.51 6.32 7.96
C LEU A 96 -2.93 6.06 8.48
N GLY A 97 -3.17 5.02 9.29
CA GLY A 97 -4.51 4.69 9.81
C GLY A 97 -5.42 3.98 8.78
N GLY A 98 -4.83 3.22 7.87
CA GLY A 98 -5.49 2.41 6.86
C GLY A 98 -5.77 0.96 7.27
N HIS A 99 -6.07 0.16 6.27
CA HIS A 99 -6.36 -1.26 6.39
C HIS A 99 -5.35 -2.08 5.60
N PHE A 100 -5.07 -3.27 6.10
CA PHE A 100 -4.15 -4.22 5.47
C PHE A 100 -4.75 -5.62 5.50
N ARG A 101 -4.45 -6.39 4.46
CA ARG A 101 -4.60 -7.85 4.46
C ARG A 101 -3.39 -8.49 3.80
N ARG A 102 -2.96 -9.61 4.37
CA ARG A 102 -1.77 -10.33 3.93
C ARG A 102 -1.99 -10.99 2.57
N THR A 103 -3.17 -11.55 2.37
CA THR A 103 -3.59 -12.14 1.10
C THR A 103 -5.00 -11.67 0.73
N GLU A 104 -5.37 -11.78 -0.55
CA GLU A 104 -6.73 -11.47 -1.02
C GLU A 104 -7.84 -12.34 -0.39
N HIS A 105 -7.47 -13.44 0.28
CA HIS A 105 -8.39 -14.33 0.99
C HIS A 105 -8.52 -14.00 2.48
N ASP A 106 -7.60 -13.20 3.04
CA ASP A 106 -7.65 -12.82 4.44
C ASP A 106 -8.66 -11.67 4.65
N PRO A 107 -9.31 -11.59 5.83
CA PRO A 107 -10.14 -10.45 6.17
C PRO A 107 -9.30 -9.18 6.27
N TRP A 108 -9.92 -8.04 6.00
CA TRP A 108 -9.31 -6.75 6.26
C TRP A 108 -9.09 -6.57 7.76
N SER A 109 -7.87 -6.19 8.13
CA SER A 109 -7.54 -5.77 9.47
C SER A 109 -7.31 -4.26 9.46
N LYS A 110 -7.92 -3.54 10.41
CA LYS A 110 -7.41 -2.22 10.75
C LYS A 110 -5.98 -2.42 11.22
N ALA A 111 -5.06 -1.65 10.69
CA ALA A 111 -3.74 -1.60 11.25
C ALA A 111 -3.86 -0.79 12.56
N ASP A 112 -4.24 -1.47 13.65
CA ASP A 112 -4.38 -0.86 14.98
C ASP A 112 -3.12 -0.07 15.29
N GLN A 113 -3.24 1.19 15.70
CA GLN A 113 -2.15 2.00 16.26
C GLN A 113 -1.64 1.37 17.57
N ALA A 114 -1.05 0.18 17.51
CA ALA A 114 -0.25 -0.35 18.58
C ALA A 114 0.99 0.54 18.70
N SER A 115 0.98 1.35 19.76
CA SER A 115 2.06 2.19 20.27
C SER A 115 3.43 1.76 19.74
N MET A 116 4.04 2.60 18.90
CA MET A 116 5.47 2.47 18.67
C MET A 116 6.17 2.51 20.04
N PRO A 117 7.03 1.54 20.39
CA PRO A 117 7.89 1.71 21.54
C PRO A 117 8.74 2.95 21.28
N ALA A 118 8.64 3.94 22.17
CA ALA A 118 9.52 5.10 22.15
C ALA A 118 10.98 4.59 22.08
N ARG A 119 11.69 4.97 21.02
CA ARG A 119 13.14 4.79 20.94
C ARG A 119 13.84 5.76 21.88
#